data_AF-A0A223AXH0-F1
#
_entry.id   AF-A0A223AXH0-F1
#
_cell.length_a   1.000
_cell.length_b   1.000
_cell.length_c   1.000
_cell.angle_alpha   90.00
_cell.angle_beta   90.00
_cell.angle_gamma   90.00
#
_symmetry.space_group_name_H-M   'P 1'
#
loop_
_entity.id
_entity.type
_entity.pdbx_description
1 polymer ?
#
loop_
_entity_poly.entity_id
_entity_poly.type
_entity_poly.pdbx_seq_one_letter_code
_entity_poly.pdbx_strand_id
1 'polypeptide(L)'
;MRKEWAFFKLLTTKGYRKVVLIPLAFFLGIFLYYLYIDFTGGEVDKTVYDDGTVRISAQSDLGSCKLPKILDALNIPIHDELKIRNYNVYLDKDENINSVEIYCLTDKDGNKIIEWYKEKLNSTNSTNDAKGIWNDFEIDVSFNKFSNLVSIILKKQ
;
A
#
# COMPACT_ATOMS: atom_id res chain seq x y z
N MET A 1 -25.65 -29.86 -11.01
CA MET A 1 -27.05 -29.44 -11.20
C MET A 1 -27.97 -29.58 -9.97
N ARG A 2 -27.87 -30.60 -9.09
CA ARG A 2 -28.80 -30.72 -7.93
C ARG A 2 -28.62 -29.68 -6.79
N LYS A 3 -27.41 -29.16 -6.58
CA LYS A 3 -27.11 -28.24 -5.46
C LYS A 3 -27.65 -26.82 -5.69
N GLU A 4 -27.62 -26.32 -6.92
CA GLU A 4 -28.16 -25.00 -7.29
C GLU A 4 -29.67 -24.94 -7.04
N TRP A 5 -30.39 -26.01 -7.42
CA TRP A 5 -31.82 -26.14 -7.19
C TRP A 5 -32.20 -26.13 -5.70
N ALA A 6 -31.37 -26.69 -4.82
CA ALA A 6 -31.61 -26.67 -3.38
C ALA A 6 -31.49 -25.24 -2.81
N PHE A 7 -30.48 -24.48 -3.25
CA PHE A 7 -30.28 -23.09 -2.83
C PHE A 7 -31.44 -22.17 -3.27
N PHE A 8 -31.90 -22.32 -4.51
CA PHE A 8 -33.09 -21.60 -5.01
C PHE A 8 -34.39 -22.00 -4.27
N LYS A 9 -34.53 -23.26 -3.82
CA LYS A 9 -35.66 -23.71 -3.00
C LYS A 9 -35.66 -23.11 -1.59
N LEU A 10 -34.46 -22.92 -1.01
CA LEU A 10 -34.26 -22.27 0.29
C LEU A 10 -34.64 -20.78 0.24
N LEU A 11 -34.41 -20.10 -0.90
CA LEU A 11 -34.76 -18.69 -1.12
C LEU A 11 -36.26 -18.46 -1.38
N THR A 12 -37.00 -19.46 -1.84
CA THR A 12 -38.43 -19.35 -2.20
C THR A 12 -39.39 -19.67 -1.04
N THR A 13 -38.91 -20.35 0.00
CA THR A 13 -39.74 -20.74 1.15
C THR A 13 -39.67 -19.69 2.27
N LYS A 14 -40.81 -19.08 2.67
CA LYS A 14 -40.89 -17.90 3.57
C LYS A 14 -40.05 -17.97 4.86
N GLY A 15 -40.01 -19.12 5.53
CA GLY A 15 -39.22 -19.30 6.76
C GLY A 15 -37.72 -19.39 6.50
N TYR A 16 -37.32 -20.21 5.53
CA TYR A 16 -35.93 -20.44 5.16
C TYR A 16 -35.27 -19.23 4.46
N ARG A 17 -36.06 -18.41 3.77
CA ARG A 17 -35.60 -17.18 3.11
C ARG A 17 -34.96 -16.21 4.10
N LYS A 18 -35.52 -16.04 5.31
CA LYS A 18 -34.94 -15.17 6.34
C LYS A 18 -33.61 -15.71 6.88
N VAL A 19 -33.54 -17.04 7.07
CA VAL A 19 -32.34 -17.74 7.58
C VAL A 19 -31.17 -17.64 6.59
N VAL A 20 -31.44 -17.55 5.29
CA VAL A 20 -30.39 -17.37 4.27
C VAL A 20 -30.06 -15.91 4.01
N LEU A 21 -31.07 -15.03 3.91
CA LEU A 21 -30.86 -13.63 3.54
C LEU A 21 -30.20 -12.81 4.64
N ILE A 22 -30.47 -13.08 5.93
CA ILE A 22 -29.88 -12.30 7.03
C ILE A 22 -28.36 -12.51 7.10
N PRO A 23 -27.82 -13.74 7.14
CA PRO A 23 -26.37 -13.96 7.09
C PRO A 23 -25.76 -13.42 5.80
N LEU A 24 -26.42 -13.61 4.65
CA LEU A 24 -25.91 -13.12 3.37
C LEU A 24 -25.78 -11.59 3.34
N ALA A 25 -26.78 -10.87 3.85
CA ALA A 25 -26.74 -9.42 3.96
C ALA A 25 -25.61 -8.96 4.91
N PHE A 26 -25.40 -9.69 6.01
CA PHE A 26 -24.30 -9.40 6.94
C PHE A 26 -22.92 -9.62 6.30
N PHE A 27 -22.73 -10.74 5.59
CA PHE A 27 -21.50 -11.00 4.83
C PHE A 27 -21.27 -9.95 3.75
N LEU A 28 -22.32 -9.53 3.03
CA LEU A 28 -22.21 -8.48 2.03
C LEU A 28 -21.83 -7.13 2.67
N GLY A 29 -22.40 -6.80 3.82
CA GLY A 29 -22.07 -5.57 4.56
C GLY A 29 -20.59 -5.55 4.98
N ILE A 30 -20.09 -6.64 5.55
CA ILE A 30 -18.67 -6.78 5.93
C ILE A 30 -17.77 -6.69 4.69
N PHE A 31 -18.13 -7.39 3.61
CA PHE A 31 -17.38 -7.36 2.37
C PHE A 31 -17.28 -5.94 1.80
N LEU A 32 -18.41 -5.22 1.71
CA LEU A 32 -18.43 -3.85 1.22
C LEU A 32 -17.67 -2.89 2.13
N TYR A 33 -17.67 -3.13 3.45
CA TYR A 33 -16.88 -2.34 4.40
C TYR A 33 -15.37 -2.51 4.16
N TYR A 34 -14.87 -3.74 4.03
CA TYR A 34 -13.46 -3.96 3.71
C TYR A 34 -13.09 -3.44 2.33
N LEU A 35 -13.98 -3.59 1.34
CA LEU A 35 -13.80 -3.02 0.01
C LEU A 35 -13.68 -1.49 0.06
N TYR A 36 -14.47 -0.84 0.91
CA TYR A 36 -14.41 0.60 1.12
C TYR A 36 -13.10 1.05 1.76
N ILE A 37 -12.62 0.36 2.79
CA ILE A 37 -11.32 0.64 3.42
C ILE A 37 -10.20 0.53 2.38
N ASP A 38 -10.17 -0.58 1.65
CA ASP A 38 -9.15 -0.81 0.63
C ASP A 38 -9.23 0.24 -0.50
N PHE A 39 -10.44 0.65 -0.91
CA PHE A 39 -10.60 1.70 -1.90
C PHE A 39 -10.16 3.10 -1.39
N THR A 40 -10.26 3.36 -0.09
CA THR A 40 -9.92 4.65 0.52
C THR A 40 -8.45 4.77 0.94
N GLY A 41 -7.63 3.78 0.62
CA GLY A 41 -6.18 3.81 0.83
C GLY A 41 -5.69 2.93 1.99
N GLY A 42 -6.49 1.96 2.41
CA GLY A 42 -6.10 0.98 3.42
C GLY A 42 -6.27 1.49 4.85
N GLU A 43 -6.29 0.54 5.79
CA GLU A 43 -6.25 0.86 7.22
C GLU A 43 -4.80 1.10 7.65
N VAL A 44 -4.58 2.15 8.42
CA VAL A 44 -3.26 2.44 9.01
C VAL A 44 -3.10 1.60 10.27
N ASP A 45 -2.13 0.70 10.25
CA ASP A 45 -1.71 -0.08 11.41
C ASP A 45 -0.48 0.54 12.08
N LYS A 46 -0.45 0.54 13.41
CA LYS A 46 0.69 0.96 14.24
C LYS A 46 1.09 -0.22 15.12
N THR A 47 2.21 -0.85 14.78
CA THR A 47 2.82 -1.91 15.58
C THR A 47 3.90 -1.32 16.47
N VAL A 48 3.87 -1.61 17.78
CA VAL A 48 4.95 -1.29 18.73
C VAL A 48 5.67 -2.61 19.07
N TYR A 49 6.97 -2.67 18.87
CA TYR A 49 7.78 -3.85 19.15
C TYR A 49 8.27 -3.86 20.60
N ASP A 50 8.65 -5.04 21.10
CA ASP A 50 9.14 -5.23 22.48
C ASP A 50 10.39 -4.41 22.81
N ASP A 51 11.18 -4.07 21.79
CA ASP A 51 12.38 -3.23 21.95
C ASP A 51 12.08 -1.73 22.03
N GLY A 52 10.82 -1.33 21.88
CA GLY A 52 10.32 0.05 21.90
C GLY A 52 10.27 0.73 20.53
N THR A 53 10.70 0.07 19.46
CA THR A 53 10.59 0.62 18.09
C THR A 53 9.15 0.53 17.57
N VAL A 54 8.83 1.34 16.57
CA VAL A 54 7.46 1.43 16.04
C VAL A 54 7.47 1.25 14.53
N ARG A 55 6.50 0.51 14.00
CA ARG A 55 6.18 0.47 12.57
C ARG A 55 4.79 1.03 12.33
N ILE A 56 4.70 2.02 11.44
CA ILE A 56 3.43 2.51 10.90
C ILE A 56 3.33 2.00 9.47
N SER A 57 2.25 1.29 9.14
CA SER A 57 2.05 0.72 7.80
C SER A 57 0.62 0.87 7.33
N ALA A 58 0.44 0.99 6.03
CA ALA A 58 -0.87 0.81 5.40
C ALA A 58 -0.69 0.05 4.08
N GLN A 59 -1.72 -0.69 3.69
CA GLN A 59 -1.76 -1.39 2.42
C GLN A 59 -3.14 -1.22 1.79
N SER A 60 -3.12 -1.02 0.48
CA SER A 60 -4.27 -0.80 -0.36
C SER A 60 -4.04 -1.43 -1.72
N ASP A 61 -4.82 -2.46 -2.07
CA ASP A 61 -4.72 -3.11 -3.38
C ASP A 61 -5.61 -2.38 -4.41
N LEU A 62 -6.78 -1.90 -4.01
CA LEU A 62 -7.73 -1.20 -4.87
C LEU A 62 -7.54 0.32 -4.90
N GLY A 63 -7.36 0.97 -3.75
CA GLY A 63 -7.12 2.42 -3.64
C GLY A 63 -5.63 2.79 -3.67
N SER A 64 -5.32 4.08 -3.53
CA SER A 64 -3.96 4.54 -3.25
C SER A 64 -3.82 4.87 -1.77
N CYS A 65 -2.82 4.30 -1.09
CA CYS A 65 -2.45 4.71 0.26
C CYS A 65 -2.10 6.19 0.29
N LYS A 66 -2.47 6.87 1.38
CA LYS A 66 -1.98 8.21 1.69
C LYS A 66 -0.80 8.08 2.65
N LEU A 67 0.30 8.74 2.34
CA LEU A 67 1.45 8.79 3.25
C LEU A 67 1.06 9.45 4.58
N PRO A 68 1.57 8.96 5.71
CA PRO A 68 1.24 9.53 7.01
C PRO A 68 1.96 10.88 7.18
N LYS A 69 1.31 11.82 7.88
CA LYS A 69 1.80 13.20 8.07
C LYS A 69 3.21 13.33 8.64
N ILE A 70 3.69 12.32 9.37
CA ILE A 70 5.06 12.28 9.88
C ILE A 70 6.10 12.35 8.75
N LEU A 71 5.75 11.92 7.53
CA LEU A 71 6.62 12.00 6.35
C LEU A 71 6.56 13.35 5.63
N ASP A 72 5.65 14.26 6.00
CA ASP A 72 5.50 15.56 5.32
C ASP A 72 6.82 16.36 5.36
N ALA A 73 7.57 16.25 6.47
CA ALA A 73 8.87 16.89 6.64
C ALA A 73 9.96 16.32 5.70
N LEU A 74 9.84 15.05 5.30
CA LEU A 74 10.79 14.43 4.37
C LEU A 74 10.51 14.80 2.91
N ASN A 75 9.33 15.36 2.59
CA ASN A 75 8.94 15.80 1.23
C ASN A 75 9.41 14.80 0.15
N ILE A 76 9.13 13.51 0.37
CA ILE A 76 9.64 12.43 -0.47
C ILE A 76 9.09 12.64 -1.89
N PRO A 77 9.94 12.68 -2.93
CA PRO A 77 9.48 12.88 -4.28
C PRO A 77 8.70 11.63 -4.70
N ILE A 78 7.39 11.76 -4.88
CA ILE A 78 6.55 10.71 -5.46
C ILE A 78 6.10 11.20 -6.84
N HIS A 79 6.45 10.45 -7.88
CA HIS A 79 6.02 10.76 -9.24
C HIS A 79 4.49 10.67 -9.36
N ASP A 80 3.84 11.64 -10.02
CA ASP A 80 2.36 11.77 -10.07
C ASP A 80 1.65 10.56 -10.70
N GLU A 81 2.35 9.81 -11.55
CA GLU A 81 1.84 8.59 -12.19
C GLU A 81 1.96 7.33 -11.30
N LEU A 82 2.45 7.47 -10.08
CA LEU A 82 2.56 6.37 -9.13
C LEU A 82 1.33 6.29 -8.22
N LYS A 83 0.78 5.09 -8.12
CA LYS A 83 -0.25 4.74 -7.15
C LYS A 83 0.42 4.05 -5.96
N ILE A 84 0.39 4.66 -4.77
CA ILE A 84 0.99 4.07 -3.58
C ILE A 84 0.15 2.87 -3.16
N ARG A 85 0.73 1.67 -3.24
CA ARG A 85 0.07 0.43 -2.86
C ARG A 85 0.20 0.19 -1.37
N ASN A 86 1.40 0.34 -0.83
CA ASN A 86 1.66 0.16 0.59
C ASN A 86 2.91 0.91 1.00
N TYR A 87 3.02 1.16 2.30
CA TYR A 87 4.23 1.74 2.89
C TYR A 87 4.50 1.14 4.27
N ASN A 88 5.76 1.23 4.69
CA ASN A 88 6.21 0.99 6.05
C ASN A 88 7.06 2.20 6.50
N VAL A 89 6.75 2.76 7.65
CA VAL A 89 7.58 3.78 8.32
C VAL A 89 8.08 3.18 9.61
N TYR A 90 9.39 3.05 9.74
CA TYR A 90 10.04 2.52 10.94
C TYR A 90 10.58 3.69 11.75
N LEU A 91 10.14 3.76 13.00
CA LEU A 91 10.57 4.75 13.98
C LEU A 91 11.46 4.10 15.03
N ASP A 92 12.48 4.81 15.46
CA ASP A 92 13.27 4.44 16.62
C ASP A 92 12.49 4.65 17.94
N LYS A 93 13.16 4.39 19.07
CA LYS A 93 12.55 4.47 20.41
C LYS A 93 12.16 5.89 20.81
N ASP A 94 12.74 6.89 20.16
CA ASP A 94 12.49 8.31 20.38
C ASP A 94 11.49 8.86 19.34
N GLU A 95 10.80 7.97 18.62
CA GLU A 95 9.85 8.25 17.54
C GLU A 95 10.45 9.00 16.33
N ASN A 96 11.78 8.99 16.15
CA ASN A 96 12.39 9.53 14.95
C ASN A 96 12.34 8.52 13.81
N ILE A 97 12.20 9.02 12.58
CA ILE A 97 12.22 8.18 11.38
C ILE A 97 13.61 7.56 11.22
N ASN A 98 13.65 6.22 11.22
CA ASN A 98 14.84 5.42 10.95
C ASN A 98 14.89 4.98 9.48
N SER A 99 13.76 4.48 8.96
CA SER A 99 13.63 4.11 7.55
C SER A 99 12.19 4.20 7.06
N VAL A 100 12.05 4.35 5.75
CA VAL A 100 10.77 4.41 5.05
C VAL A 100 10.84 3.50 3.84
N GLU A 101 9.81 2.68 3.64
CA GLU A 101 9.63 1.86 2.45
C GLU A 101 8.29 2.23 1.83
N ILE A 102 8.28 2.64 0.58
CA ILE A 102 7.07 2.99 -0.16
C ILE A 102 7.06 2.15 -1.43
N TYR A 103 5.96 1.44 -1.64
CA TYR A 103 5.76 0.58 -2.79
C TYR A 103 4.62 1.12 -3.62
N CYS A 104 4.92 1.40 -4.88
CA CYS A 104 3.99 2.01 -5.81
C CYS A 104 3.76 1.11 -7.02
N LEU A 105 2.52 1.07 -7.49
CA LEU A 105 2.18 0.50 -8.79
C LEU A 105 2.20 1.59 -9.85
N THR A 106 2.54 1.18 -11.08
CA THR A 106 2.43 2.03 -12.26
C THR A 106 1.82 1.25 -13.42
N ASP A 107 1.01 1.92 -14.22
CA ASP A 107 0.54 1.44 -15.53
C ASP A 107 1.39 2.00 -16.69
N LYS A 108 2.45 2.75 -16.38
CA LYS A 108 3.32 3.44 -17.34
C LYS A 108 4.64 2.71 -17.51
N ASP A 109 5.47 3.26 -18.40
CA ASP A 109 6.82 2.78 -18.62
C ASP A 109 7.70 3.06 -17.39
N GLY A 110 7.89 2.05 -16.54
CA GLY A 110 8.67 2.18 -15.31
C GLY A 110 10.12 2.61 -15.55
N ASN A 111 10.68 2.40 -16.75
CA ASN A 111 12.02 2.92 -17.06
C ASN A 111 12.02 4.46 -17.10
N LYS A 112 10.98 5.09 -17.64
CA LYS A 112 10.86 6.56 -17.64
C LYS A 112 10.72 7.11 -16.23
N ILE A 113 9.99 6.39 -15.37
CA ILE A 113 9.86 6.75 -13.96
C ILE A 113 11.22 6.70 -13.27
N ILE A 114 12.00 5.64 -13.50
CA ILE A 114 13.35 5.53 -12.95
C ILE A 114 14.27 6.64 -13.46
N GLU A 115 14.23 6.99 -14.76
CA GLU A 115 15.02 8.10 -15.30
C GLU A 115 14.63 9.44 -14.64
N TRP A 116 13.35 9.70 -14.41
CA TRP A 116 12.90 10.87 -13.65
C TRP A 116 13.50 10.91 -12.23
N TYR A 117 13.53 9.77 -11.53
CA TYR A 117 14.17 9.69 -10.21
C TYR A 117 15.69 9.89 -10.31
N LYS A 118 16.35 9.38 -11.34
CA LYS A 118 17.80 9.60 -11.54
C LYS A 118 18.12 11.07 -11.71
N GLU A 119 17.34 11.79 -12.52
CA GLU A 119 17.47 13.24 -12.67
C GLU A 119 17.22 13.97 -11.35
N LYS A 120 16.15 13.61 -10.64
CA LYS A 120 15.78 14.23 -9.36
C LYS A 120 16.83 14.04 -8.27
N LEU A 121 17.48 12.88 -8.26
CA LEU A 121 18.48 12.48 -7.26
C LEU A 121 19.93 12.75 -7.70
N ASN A 122 20.15 13.30 -8.90
CA ASN A 122 21.48 13.41 -9.52
C ASN A 122 22.26 12.08 -9.54
N SER A 123 21.55 10.97 -9.77
CA SER A 123 22.08 9.61 -9.75
C SER A 123 22.79 9.28 -11.06
N THR A 124 24.10 9.47 -11.13
CA THR A 124 24.90 9.33 -12.37
C THR A 124 25.42 7.92 -12.66
N ASN A 125 25.42 7.01 -11.69
CA ASN A 125 26.19 5.75 -11.76
C ASN A 125 25.36 4.46 -11.73
N SER A 126 24.03 4.53 -11.85
CA SER A 126 23.16 3.36 -11.72
C SER A 126 22.42 3.06 -13.02
N THR A 127 22.54 1.82 -13.50
CA THR A 127 21.96 1.38 -14.77
C THR A 127 20.44 1.21 -14.65
N ASN A 128 19.97 0.57 -13.57
CA ASN A 128 18.56 0.14 -13.44
C ASN A 128 17.80 0.78 -12.27
N ASP A 129 18.52 1.41 -11.33
CA ASP A 129 17.94 2.03 -10.13
C ASP A 129 18.32 3.52 -10.08
N ALA A 130 17.68 4.30 -9.23
CA ALA A 130 18.08 5.67 -8.91
C ALA A 130 18.49 5.74 -7.43
N LYS A 131 19.71 6.19 -7.15
CA LYS A 131 20.24 6.26 -5.78
C LYS A 131 20.80 7.65 -5.49
N GLY A 132 20.66 8.10 -4.25
CA GLY A 132 21.19 9.39 -3.83
C GLY A 132 20.95 9.67 -2.36
N ILE A 133 21.07 10.94 -2.00
CA ILE A 133 20.74 11.44 -0.66
C ILE A 133 19.53 12.35 -0.76
N TRP A 134 18.55 12.15 0.12
CA TRP A 134 17.36 12.98 0.24
C TRP A 134 17.06 13.30 1.70
N ASN A 135 17.12 14.57 2.09
CA ASN A 135 16.88 15.02 3.46
C ASN A 135 17.64 14.21 4.53
N ASP A 136 18.94 13.98 4.31
CA ASP A 136 19.84 13.19 5.17
C ASP A 136 19.55 11.68 5.23
N PHE A 137 18.68 11.16 4.35
CA PHE A 137 18.49 9.73 4.13
C PHE A 137 19.17 9.28 2.84
N GLU A 138 19.75 8.08 2.86
CA GLU A 138 20.05 7.35 1.63
C GLU A 138 18.73 6.92 0.99
N ILE A 139 18.50 7.32 -0.25
CA ILE A 139 17.33 6.93 -1.02
C ILE A 139 17.74 5.98 -2.15
N ASP A 140 16.98 4.89 -2.30
CA ASP A 140 17.11 3.90 -3.37
C ASP A 140 15.73 3.70 -4.02
N VAL A 141 15.64 3.95 -5.32
CA VAL A 141 14.44 3.76 -6.11
C VAL A 141 14.68 2.74 -7.21
N SER A 142 13.91 1.67 -7.20
CA SER A 142 14.04 0.56 -8.16
C SER A 142 12.71 0.19 -8.79
N PHE A 143 12.75 -0.34 -10.01
CA PHE A 143 11.57 -0.78 -10.74
C PHE A 143 11.62 -2.26 -11.07
N ASN A 144 10.61 -3.01 -10.63
CA ASN A 144 10.41 -4.40 -11.01
C ASN A 144 9.42 -4.49 -12.17
N LYS A 145 9.95 -4.79 -13.36
CA LYS A 145 9.19 -4.93 -14.61
C LYS A 145 8.17 -6.07 -14.61
N PHE A 146 8.39 -7.13 -13.83
CA PHE A 146 7.45 -8.26 -13.79
C PHE A 146 6.17 -7.95 -13.01
N SER A 147 6.29 -7.13 -11.96
CA SER A 147 5.18 -6.77 -11.09
C SER A 147 4.69 -5.34 -11.29
N ASN A 148 5.28 -4.59 -12.23
CA ASN A 148 5.09 -3.14 -12.40
C ASN A 148 5.17 -2.35 -11.08
N LEU A 149 6.11 -2.75 -10.23
CA LEU A 149 6.27 -2.21 -8.88
C LEU A 149 7.48 -1.30 -8.84
N VAL A 150 7.28 -0.05 -8.43
CA VAL A 150 8.34 0.89 -8.08
C VAL A 150 8.51 0.86 -6.56
N SER A 151 9.72 0.58 -6.10
CA SER A 151 10.06 0.59 -4.67
C SER A 151 10.90 1.82 -4.38
N ILE A 152 10.52 2.60 -3.37
CA ILE A 152 11.22 3.79 -2.92
C ILE A 152 11.59 3.55 -1.46
N ILE A 153 12.89 3.42 -1.19
CA ILE A 153 13.42 3.06 0.13
C ILE A 153 14.29 4.21 0.62
N LEU A 154 13.99 4.75 1.79
CA LEU A 154 14.82 5.74 2.49
C LEU A 154 15.37 5.10 3.76
N LYS A 155 16.67 5.22 4.00
CA LYS A 155 17.34 4.72 5.21
C LYS A 155 18.27 5.78 5.77
N LYS A 156 18.21 5.97 7.08
CA LYS A 156 19.16 6.81 7.79
C LYS A 156 20.52 6.11 7.78
N GLN A 157 21.60 6.88 7.60
CA GLN A 157 22.98 6.38 7.73
C GLN A 157 23.32 6.00 9.16
#